data_AF-A0ABD5T220-F1
#
_entry.id   AF-A0ABD5T220-F1
#
_cell.length_a   1.000
_cell.length_b   1.000
_cell.length_c   1.000
_cell.angle_alpha   90.00
_cell.angle_beta   90.00
_cell.angle_gamma   90.00
#
_symmetry.space_group_name_H-M   'P 1'
#
loop_
_entity.id
_entity.type
_entity.pdbx_description
1 polymer ?
#
loop_
_entity_poly.entity_id
_entity_poly.type
_entity_poly.pdbx_seq_one_letter_code
_entity_poly.pdbx_strand_id
1 'polypeptide(L)'
;SAQLAVLVTTTTESALTDALRTKRLALALETPIAAVVLNRADAAAIDRIGDRVERHFSAPAIGLAELPAVADAQARRRPVRDVHPGCPAVDAVRTVAQRIERCEKRLTDRIGVH
;
A
#
# COMPACT_ATOMS: atom_id res chain seq x y z
N SER A 1 0.35 19.14 -5.38
CA SER A 1 0.72 17.89 -6.09
C SER A 1 1.22 16.89 -5.06
N ALA A 2 0.99 15.59 -5.27
CA ALA A 2 1.58 14.55 -4.44
C ALA A 2 2.98 14.22 -4.96
N GLN A 3 3.95 14.03 -4.07
CA GLN A 3 5.32 13.64 -4.45
C GLN A 3 5.46 12.13 -4.65
N LEU A 4 4.48 11.37 -4.15
CA LEU A 4 4.49 9.92 -4.12
C LEU A 4 3.06 9.37 -3.94
N ALA A 5 2.82 8.14 -4.40
CA ALA A 5 1.56 7.45 -4.26
C ALA A 5 1.71 6.06 -3.60
N VAL A 6 0.67 5.66 -2.88
CA VAL A 6 0.43 4.28 -2.44
C VAL A 6 -0.88 3.83 -3.06
N LEU A 7 -0.88 2.70 -3.76
CA LEU A 7 -2.10 2.16 -4.38
C LEU A 7 -2.72 1.15 -3.43
N VAL A 8 -3.99 1.31 -3.11
CA VAL A 8 -4.74 0.37 -2.26
C VAL A 8 -5.80 -0.31 -3.12
N THR A 9 -5.81 -1.64 -3.11
CA THR A 9 -6.74 -2.45 -3.90
C THR A 9 -7.07 -3.76 -3.21
N THR A 10 -8.15 -4.42 -3.60
CA THR A 10 -8.44 -5.80 -3.17
C THR A 10 -7.86 -6.80 -4.18
N THR A 11 -7.91 -8.09 -3.86
CA THR A 11 -7.37 -9.16 -4.73
C THR A 11 -8.29 -9.54 -5.89
N THR A 12 -9.44 -8.87 -6.05
CA THR A 12 -10.36 -9.11 -7.16
C THR A 12 -9.77 -8.60 -8.48
N GLU A 13 -10.02 -9.32 -9.58
CA GLU A 13 -9.49 -8.97 -10.90
C GLU A 13 -9.88 -7.56 -11.36
N SER A 14 -11.12 -7.15 -11.13
CA SER A 14 -11.60 -5.79 -11.45
C SER A 14 -10.83 -4.72 -10.68
N ALA A 15 -10.68 -4.88 -9.36
CA ALA A 15 -9.93 -3.94 -8.53
C ALA A 15 -8.44 -3.86 -8.91
N LEU A 16 -7.83 -4.99 -9.30
CA LEU A 16 -6.45 -5.00 -9.80
C LEU A 16 -6.33 -4.29 -11.15
N THR A 17 -7.31 -4.48 -12.04
CA THR A 17 -7.37 -3.80 -13.34
C THR A 17 -7.50 -2.28 -13.17
N ASP A 18 -8.37 -1.84 -12.26
CA ASP A 18 -8.53 -0.41 -11.95
C ASP A 18 -7.28 0.16 -11.28
N ALA A 19 -6.63 -0.58 -10.38
CA ALA A 19 -5.37 -0.17 -9.80
C ALA A 19 -4.26 0.01 -10.87
N LEU A 20 -4.21 -0.84 -11.90
CA LEU A 20 -3.28 -0.67 -13.02
C LEU A 20 -3.60 0.59 -13.85
N ARG A 21 -4.87 0.93 -14.04
CA ARG A 21 -5.26 2.20 -14.68
C ARG A 21 -4.81 3.39 -13.83
N THR A 22 -5.02 3.34 -12.52
CA THR A 22 -4.56 4.38 -11.58
C THR A 22 -3.03 4.50 -11.56
N LYS A 23 -2.28 3.39 -11.65
CA LYS A 23 -0.82 3.42 -11.81
C LYS A 23 -0.41 4.22 -13.06
N ARG A 24 -1.08 4.00 -14.20
CA ARG A 24 -0.77 4.74 -15.44
C ARG A 24 -0.99 6.24 -15.26
N LEU A 25 -2.05 6.63 -14.56
CA LEU A 25 -2.29 8.05 -14.22
C LEU A 25 -1.18 8.61 -13.31
N ALA A 26 -0.80 7.90 -12.26
CA ALA A 26 0.29 8.33 -11.38
C ALA A 26 1.61 8.51 -12.14
N LEU A 27 1.95 7.59 -13.05
CA LEU A 27 3.13 7.70 -13.89
C LEU A 27 3.07 8.88 -14.87
N ALA A 28 1.90 9.16 -15.45
CA ALA A 28 1.70 10.33 -16.32
C ALA A 28 1.87 11.66 -15.55
N LEU A 29 1.66 11.64 -14.24
CA LEU A 29 1.90 12.76 -13.33
C LEU A 29 3.29 12.68 -12.67
N GLU A 30 4.18 11.84 -13.18
CA GLU A 30 5.53 11.61 -12.65
C GLU A 30 5.56 11.27 -11.15
N THR A 31 4.47 10.71 -10.65
CA THR A 31 4.29 10.36 -9.24
C THR A 31 4.66 8.89 -9.04
N PRO A 32 5.81 8.58 -8.41
CA PRO A 32 6.24 7.21 -8.18
C PRO A 32 5.29 6.47 -7.22
N ILE A 33 5.16 5.16 -7.41
CA ILE A 33 4.40 4.28 -6.50
C ILE A 33 5.37 3.70 -5.45
N ALA A 34 5.20 4.02 -4.16
CA ALA A 34 6.05 3.42 -3.11
C ALA A 34 5.67 2.00 -2.75
N ALA A 35 4.38 1.68 -2.82
CA ALA A 35 3.84 0.38 -2.44
C ALA A 35 2.46 0.16 -3.05
N VAL A 36 2.08 -1.11 -3.16
CA VAL A 36 0.72 -1.56 -3.43
C VAL A 36 0.22 -2.30 -2.20
N VAL A 37 -0.92 -1.90 -1.65
CA VAL A 37 -1.57 -2.56 -0.53
C VAL A 37 -2.68 -3.45 -1.07
N LEU A 38 -2.55 -4.76 -0.85
CA LEU A 38 -3.60 -5.74 -1.09
C LEU A 38 -4.49 -5.80 0.16
N ASN A 39 -5.48 -4.90 0.20
CA ASN A 39 -6.42 -4.74 1.29
C ASN A 39 -7.49 -5.84 1.28
N ARG A 40 -7.90 -6.27 2.47
CA ARG A 40 -8.83 -7.39 2.69
C ARG A 40 -8.36 -8.68 1.99
N ALA A 41 -7.05 -8.91 1.99
CA ALA A 41 -6.44 -10.07 1.35
C ALA A 41 -6.08 -11.13 2.40
N ASP A 42 -6.51 -12.37 2.20
CA ASP A 42 -6.00 -13.50 2.98
C ASP A 42 -4.57 -13.87 2.56
N ALA A 43 -3.87 -14.60 3.43
CA ALA A 43 -2.47 -15.00 3.21
C ALA A 43 -2.30 -15.82 1.92
N ALA A 44 -3.22 -16.76 1.65
CA ALA A 44 -3.15 -17.60 0.45
C ALA A 44 -3.34 -16.81 -0.85
N ALA A 45 -4.14 -15.73 -0.83
CA ALA A 45 -4.28 -14.82 -1.95
C ALA A 45 -2.99 -14.02 -2.16
N ILE A 46 -2.41 -13.48 -1.08
CA ILE A 46 -1.14 -12.75 -1.13
C ILE A 46 -0.03 -13.64 -1.70
N ASP A 47 0.11 -14.87 -1.21
CA ASP A 47 1.13 -15.82 -1.68
C ASP A 47 0.94 -16.15 -3.17
N ARG A 48 -0.30 -16.30 -3.64
CA ARG A 48 -0.60 -16.63 -5.04
C ARG A 48 -0.32 -15.49 -6.02
N ILE A 49 -0.59 -14.23 -5.63
CA ILE A 49 -0.57 -13.11 -6.58
C ILE A 49 0.48 -12.03 -6.27
N GLY A 50 1.09 -12.05 -5.09
CA GLY A 50 2.00 -11.02 -4.59
C GLY A 50 3.10 -10.68 -5.58
N ASP A 51 3.92 -11.67 -5.96
CA ASP A 51 5.01 -11.47 -6.92
C ASP A 51 4.53 -10.93 -8.28
N ARG A 52 3.35 -11.38 -8.73
CA ARG A 52 2.77 -10.91 -10.00
C ARG A 52 2.38 -9.43 -9.89
N VAL A 53 1.75 -9.05 -8.78
CA VAL A 53 1.40 -7.66 -8.47
C VAL A 53 2.68 -6.83 -8.42
N GLU A 54 3.71 -7.25 -7.68
CA GLU A 54 4.96 -6.50 -7.58
C GLU A 54 5.59 -6.23 -8.95
N ARG A 55 5.63 -7.24 -9.83
CA ARG A 55 6.15 -7.09 -11.20
C ARG A 55 5.33 -6.08 -12.03
N HIS A 56 4.00 -6.20 -12.01
CA HIS A 56 3.14 -5.35 -12.84
C HIS A 56 3.11 -3.90 -12.33
N PHE A 57 3.18 -3.72 -11.01
CA PHE A 57 3.15 -2.41 -10.39
C PHE A 57 4.54 -1.79 -10.22
N SER A 58 5.61 -2.58 -10.33
CA SER A 58 6.99 -2.14 -10.13
C SER A 58 7.20 -1.55 -8.74
N ALA A 59 6.47 -2.08 -7.75
CA ALA A 59 6.47 -1.62 -6.37
C ALA A 59 6.14 -2.80 -5.43
N PRO A 60 6.64 -2.80 -4.18
CA PRO A 60 6.36 -3.85 -3.22
C PRO A 60 4.86 -4.02 -2.94
N ALA A 61 4.43 -5.27 -2.79
CA ALA A 61 3.07 -5.63 -2.41
C ALA A 61 3.01 -5.90 -0.89
N ILE A 62 2.08 -5.25 -0.20
CA ILE A 62 1.89 -5.39 1.24
C ILE A 62 0.47 -5.89 1.46
N GLY A 63 0.35 -7.09 2.03
CA GLY A 63 -0.95 -7.65 2.39
C GLY A 63 -1.53 -7.00 3.64
N LEU A 64 -2.83 -6.70 3.61
CA LEU A 64 -3.59 -6.31 4.79
C LEU A 64 -4.87 -7.15 4.84
N ALA A 65 -4.94 -8.06 5.80
CA ALA A 65 -6.09 -8.94 5.96
C ALA A 65 -7.35 -8.17 6.36
N GLU A 66 -8.51 -8.76 6.08
CA GLU A 66 -9.76 -8.29 6.65
C GLU A 66 -9.80 -8.69 8.14
N LEU A 67 -9.82 -7.69 9.02
CA LEU A 67 -9.70 -7.90 10.46
C LEU A 67 -10.83 -7.16 11.19
N PRO A 68 -11.60 -7.83 12.07
CA PRO A 68 -12.65 -7.19 12.87
C PRO A 68 -12.14 -6.01 13.70
N ALA A 69 -10.88 -6.08 14.16
CA ALA A 69 -10.22 -5.00 14.90
C ALA A 69 -10.16 -3.68 14.10
N VAL A 70 -10.05 -3.74 12.78
CA VAL A 70 -10.06 -2.55 11.91
C VAL A 70 -11.45 -1.93 11.88
N ALA A 71 -12.50 -2.77 11.77
CA ALA A 71 -13.89 -2.30 11.78
C ALA A 71 -14.30 -1.69 13.13
N ASP A 72 -13.91 -2.32 14.25
CA ASP A 72 -14.16 -1.77 15.60
C ASP A 72 -13.43 -0.43 15.81
N ALA A 73 -12.16 -0.33 15.40
CA ALA A 73 -11.42 0.92 15.48
C ALA A 73 -12.06 2.04 14.64
N GLN A 74 -12.54 1.71 13.42
CA GLN A 74 -13.29 2.63 12.56
C GLN A 74 -14.60 3.09 13.20
N ALA A 75 -15.37 2.17 13.80
CA ALA A 75 -16.61 2.50 14.50
C ALA A 75 -16.36 3.47 15.66
N ARG A 76 -15.21 3.34 16.34
CA ARG A 76 -14.75 4.25 17.40
C ARG A 76 -14.07 5.51 16.89
N ARG A 77 -13.91 5.66 15.56
CA ARG A 77 -13.19 6.77 14.90
C ARG A 77 -11.77 6.99 15.45
N ARG A 78 -11.08 5.89 15.79
CA ARG A 78 -9.70 5.92 16.30
C ARG A 78 -8.81 5.03 15.44
N PRO A 79 -7.51 5.35 15.31
CA PRO A 79 -6.55 4.48 14.64
C PRO A 79 -6.49 3.09 15.29
N VAL A 80 -6.27 2.05 14.49
CA VAL A 80 -6.17 0.66 14.98
C VAL A 80 -5.10 0.52 16.06
N ARG A 81 -3.95 1.18 15.90
CA ARG A 81 -2.85 1.13 16.89
C ARG A 81 -3.25 1.67 18.28
N ASP A 82 -4.28 2.52 18.35
CA ASP A 82 -4.72 3.17 19.58
C ASP A 82 -5.81 2.36 20.31
N VAL A 83 -6.50 1.46 19.59
CA VAL A 83 -7.58 0.61 20.12
C VAL A 83 -7.12 -0.84 20.28
N HIS A 84 -6.39 -1.35 19.29
CA HIS A 84 -5.89 -2.72 19.18
C HIS A 84 -4.39 -2.70 18.83
N PRO A 85 -3.50 -2.35 19.77
CA PRO A 85 -2.08 -2.17 19.49
C PRO A 85 -1.35 -3.44 19.02
N GLY A 86 -1.84 -4.62 19.41
CA GLY A 86 -1.31 -5.92 18.96
C GLY A 86 -1.91 -6.45 17.66
N CYS A 87 -2.75 -5.65 16.96
CA CYS A 87 -3.36 -6.07 15.71
C CYS A 87 -2.31 -6.13 14.57
N PRO A 88 -2.25 -7.21 13.76
CA PRO A 88 -1.32 -7.31 12.63
C PRO A 88 -1.43 -6.17 11.60
N ALA A 89 -2.60 -5.52 11.49
CA ALA A 89 -2.75 -4.34 10.63
C ALA A 89 -1.81 -3.18 11.03
N VAL A 90 -1.41 -3.09 12.31
CA VAL A 90 -0.48 -2.07 12.78
C VAL A 90 0.89 -2.23 12.10
N ASP A 91 1.38 -3.46 12.01
CA ASP A 91 2.68 -3.74 11.38
C ASP A 91 2.62 -3.63 9.86
N ALA A 92 1.50 -4.04 9.24
CA ALA A 92 1.27 -3.81 7.81
C ALA A 92 1.31 -2.31 7.46
N VAL A 93 0.58 -1.48 8.21
CA VAL A 93 0.57 -0.01 8.01
C VAL A 93 1.94 0.60 8.31
N ARG A 94 2.65 0.12 9.35
CA ARG A 94 4.03 0.53 9.64
C ARG A 94 4.97 0.20 8.47
N THR A 95 4.80 -0.95 7.84
CA THR A 95 5.59 -1.36 6.66
C THR A 95 5.32 -0.44 5.47
N VAL A 96 4.07 -0.01 5.25
CA VAL A 96 3.72 1.00 4.24
C VAL A 96 4.42 2.32 4.54
N ALA A 97 4.36 2.80 5.78
CA ALA A 97 5.04 4.04 6.18
C ALA A 97 6.55 3.99 5.90
N GLN A 98 7.21 2.90 6.26
CA GLN A 98 8.64 2.70 5.97
C GLN A 98 8.95 2.70 4.46
N ARG A 99 8.03 2.21 3.60
CA ARG A 99 8.20 2.26 2.15
C ARG A 99 8.08 3.69 1.61
N ILE A 100 7.14 4.47 2.12
CA ILE A 100 6.98 5.89 1.79
C ILE A 100 8.28 6.63 2.15
N GLU A 101 8.74 6.53 3.39
CA GLU A 101 9.97 7.19 3.87
C GLU A 101 11.20 6.83 3.02
N ARG A 102 11.37 5.55 2.66
CA ARG A 102 12.49 5.11 1.80
C ARG A 102 12.39 5.68 0.39
N CYS A 103 11.20 5.79 -0.17
CA CYS A 103 11.03 6.36 -1.50
C CYS A 103 11.21 7.88 -1.49
N GLU A 104 10.71 8.58 -0.48
CA GLU A 104 10.93 10.02 -0.30
C GLU A 104 12.42 10.34 -0.16
N LYS A 105 13.16 9.55 0.63
CA LYS A 105 14.62 9.70 0.74
C LYS A 105 15.31 9.58 -0.61
N ARG A 106 15.00 8.53 -1.38
CA ARG A 106 15.56 8.35 -2.74
C ARG A 106 15.18 9.47 -3.70
N LEU A 107 13.97 10.02 -3.59
CA LEU A 107 13.54 11.13 -4.44
C LEU A 107 14.32 12.40 -4.10
N THR A 108 14.48 12.68 -2.81
CA THR A 108 15.26 13.82 -2.30
C THR A 108 16.73 13.70 -2.72
N ASP A 109 17.32 12.52 -2.57
CA ASP A 109 18.71 12.23 -2.97
C ASP A 109 18.92 12.45 -4.49
N ARG A 110 17.91 12.22 -5.33
CA ARG A 110 17.99 12.48 -6.78
C ARG A 110 17.90 13.95 -7.14
N ILE A 111 17.17 14.74 -6.34
CA ILE A 111 16.94 16.17 -6.59
C ILE A 111 18.11 17.01 -6.04
N GLY A 112 18.75 16.57 -4.95
CA GLY A 112 19.87 17.25 -4.30
C GLY A 112 21.24 17.07 -4.97
N VAL A 113 21.33 16.48 -6.16
CA VAL A 113 22.58 16.30 -6.95
C VAL A 113 22.83 17.51 -7.87
N HIS A 114 22.45 18.70 -7.44
CA HIS A 114 22.74 19.96 -8.12
C HIS A 114 23.63 20.86 -7.27
#